data_AF-A0A961FNH0-F1
#
_entry.id   AF-A0A961FNH0-F1
#
_cell.length_a   1.000
_cell.length_b   1.000
_cell.length_c   1.000
_cell.angle_alpha   90.00
_cell.angle_beta   90.00
_cell.angle_gamma   90.00
#
_symmetry.space_group_name_H-M   'P 1'
#
loop_
_entity.id
_entity.type
_entity.pdbx_description
1 polymer ?
#
loop_
_entity_poly.entity_id
_entity_poly.type
_entity_poly.pdbx_seq_one_letter_code
_entity_poly.pdbx_strand_id
1 'polypeptide(L)'
;MKPTHSFNRRRFLRGMGVTMALPWLESQRVWGETAQSAKAASEAPIRLCVFFSGNGFHSKEWWAKGEGKAMEVGKVLQPLSDFREKLVFIRGLYHEEARKGNIHSSQTGNILSGAPISSGGEIRSGTSFDQVLAQGYGRSTKVPSLVLGCERSNPSVHKNYSMLYSS
;
A
#
# COMPACT_ATOMS: atom_id res chain seq x y z
N MET A 1 37.56 35.88 25.28
CA MET A 1 36.20 36.41 25.53
C MET A 1 35.31 35.26 25.97
N LYS A 2 34.72 35.30 27.18
CA LYS A 2 33.70 34.33 27.61
C LYS A 2 32.31 34.91 27.29
N PRO A 3 31.40 34.19 26.60
CA PRO A 3 30.04 34.66 26.45
C PRO A 3 29.26 34.36 27.74
N THR A 4 28.93 35.39 28.50
CA THR A 4 28.00 35.29 29.63
C THR A 4 26.58 35.53 29.13
N HIS A 5 25.87 34.48 28.75
CA HIS A 5 24.43 34.57 28.50
C HIS A 5 23.67 34.58 29.83
N SER A 6 23.26 35.76 30.28
CA SER A 6 22.39 35.95 31.44
C SER A 6 20.93 35.69 31.05
N PHE A 7 20.47 34.43 31.16
CA PHE A 7 19.05 34.12 31.09
C PHE A 7 18.43 34.19 32.49
N ASN A 8 17.41 35.04 32.66
CA ASN A 8 16.67 35.15 33.91
C ASN A 8 15.89 33.84 34.14
N ARG A 9 16.13 33.16 35.28
CA ARG A 9 15.44 31.91 35.69
C ARG A 9 13.92 31.98 35.54
N ARG A 10 13.32 33.14 35.82
CA ARG A 10 11.87 33.36 35.69
C ARG A 10 11.40 33.34 34.23
N ARG A 11 12.24 33.79 33.30
CA ARG A 11 11.97 33.76 31.86
C ARG A 11 12.11 32.34 31.30
N PHE A 12 13.10 31.59 31.78
CA PHE A 12 13.28 30.18 31.45
C PHE A 12 12.08 29.32 31.91
N LEU A 13 11.66 29.46 33.17
CA LEU A 13 10.53 28.72 33.72
C LEU A 13 9.18 29.08 33.06
N ARG A 14 8.99 30.34 32.65
CA ARG A 14 7.81 30.76 31.86
C ARG A 14 7.78 30.14 30.46
N GLY A 15 8.93 29.84 29.86
CA GLY A 15 9.02 29.17 28.55
C GLY A 15 8.78 27.66 28.62
N MET A 16 9.20 27.00 29.71
CA MET A 16 9.00 25.55 29.92
C MET A 16 7.54 25.11 29.97
N GLY A 17 6.62 25.98 30.41
CA GLY A 17 5.19 25.63 30.42
C GLY A 17 4.61 25.40 29.01
N VAL A 18 5.19 26.04 28.00
CA VAL A 18 4.75 25.92 26.59
C VAL A 18 5.23 24.60 25.97
N THR A 19 6.34 24.03 26.45
CA THR A 19 6.90 22.79 25.88
C THR A 19 6.14 21.53 26.31
N MET A 20 5.33 21.59 27.38
CA MET A 20 4.48 20.47 27.80
C MET A 20 3.14 20.39 27.07
N ALA A 21 2.72 21.48 26.40
CA ALA A 21 1.44 21.55 25.70
C ALA A 21 1.53 21.17 24.21
N LEU A 22 2.74 21.02 23.67
CA LEU A 22 2.96 20.67 22.27
C LEU A 22 3.48 19.23 22.18
N PRO A 23 2.86 18.37 21.35
CA PRO A 23 3.49 17.13 20.92
C PRO A 23 4.91 17.44 20.43
N TRP A 24 5.88 16.62 20.84
CA TRP A 24 7.26 16.77 20.41
C TRP A 24 7.30 16.82 18.88
N LEU A 25 7.70 17.96 18.32
CA LEU A 25 7.84 18.18 16.89
C LEU A 25 9.08 17.44 16.39
N GLU A 26 8.97 16.11 16.31
CA GLU A 26 9.99 15.17 15.78
C GLU A 26 10.51 15.58 14.39
N SER A 27 9.83 16.50 13.69
CA SER A 27 10.25 17.02 12.39
C SER A 27 11.43 18.00 12.43
N GLN A 28 11.85 18.51 13.59
CA GLN A 28 12.99 19.43 13.68
C GLN A 28 14.05 18.97 14.69
N ARG A 29 15.31 18.91 14.24
CA ARG A 29 16.45 18.64 15.11
C ARG A 29 16.66 19.80 16.06
N VAL A 30 16.71 19.52 17.35
CA VAL A 30 16.96 20.53 18.38
C VAL A 30 18.47 20.83 18.44
N TRP A 31 18.80 22.12 18.60
CA TRP A 31 20.17 22.58 18.73
C TRP A 31 20.82 21.99 19.97
N GLY A 32 21.79 21.09 19.78
CA GLY A 32 22.55 20.45 20.87
C GLY A 32 22.51 18.91 20.86
N GLU A 33 21.68 18.30 20.00
CA GLU A 33 21.75 16.87 19.78
C GLU A 33 23.01 16.55 18.95
N THR A 34 24.01 15.92 19.60
CA THR A 34 25.13 15.32 18.87
C THR A 34 24.55 14.37 17.85
N ALA A 35 24.88 14.57 16.57
CA ALA A 35 24.52 13.65 15.51
C ALA A 35 25.06 12.26 15.85
N GLN A 36 24.25 11.44 16.55
CA GLN A 36 24.35 10.01 16.39
C GLN A 36 24.28 9.81 14.89
N SER A 37 25.30 9.15 14.31
CA SER A 37 25.27 8.73 12.92
C SER A 37 23.87 8.22 12.67
N ALA A 38 23.09 8.94 11.87
CA ALA A 38 21.72 8.54 11.66
C ALA A 38 21.80 7.09 11.19
N LYS A 39 21.37 6.14 12.04
CA LYS A 39 20.94 4.83 11.53
C LYS A 39 20.08 5.18 10.33
N ALA A 40 20.23 4.48 9.21
CA ALA A 40 19.57 4.76 7.92
C ALA A 40 18.03 4.76 8.04
N ALA A 41 17.49 5.72 8.78
CA ALA A 41 16.10 6.00 9.06
C ALA A 41 15.53 6.95 8.01
N SER A 42 16.33 7.26 6.99
CA SER A 42 15.98 8.14 5.88
C SER A 42 15.69 7.37 4.59
N GLU A 43 15.71 6.04 4.61
CA GLU A 43 15.24 5.27 3.45
C GLU A 43 13.72 5.25 3.43
N ALA A 44 13.15 5.49 2.25
CA ALA A 44 11.71 5.40 2.06
C ALA A 44 11.26 3.97 2.42
N PRO A 45 10.15 3.81 3.17
CA PRO A 45 9.67 2.48 3.50
C PRO A 45 9.34 1.72 2.22
N ILE A 46 9.66 0.43 2.21
CA ILE A 46 9.23 -0.49 1.15
C ILE A 46 7.70 -0.54 1.19
N ARG A 47 7.08 -0.36 0.03
CA ARG A 47 5.62 -0.37 -0.13
C ARG A 47 5.23 -1.49 -1.07
N LEU A 48 4.16 -2.18 -0.73
CA LEU A 48 3.44 -3.04 -1.65
C LEU A 48 2.37 -2.21 -2.37
N CYS A 49 2.26 -2.39 -3.68
CA CYS A 49 1.13 -1.88 -4.45
C CYS A 49 0.59 -3.02 -5.32
N VAL A 50 -0.73 -3.17 -5.34
CA VAL A 50 -1.43 -4.16 -6.14
C VAL A 50 -2.45 -3.44 -7.01
N PHE A 51 -2.42 -3.72 -8.30
CA PHE A 51 -3.33 -3.14 -9.28
C PHE A 51 -4.26 -4.22 -9.84
N PHE A 52 -5.53 -3.86 -9.98
CA PHE A 52 -6.53 -4.69 -10.64
C PHE A 52 -6.97 -4.03 -11.94
N SER A 53 -7.07 -4.81 -13.01
CA SER A 53 -7.67 -4.39 -14.27
C SER A 53 -8.81 -5.34 -14.62
N GLY A 54 -10.06 -4.94 -14.34
CA GLY A 54 -11.24 -5.83 -14.45
C GLY A 54 -11.49 -6.38 -15.85
N ASN A 55 -11.32 -5.54 -16.87
CA ASN A 55 -11.43 -5.97 -18.27
C ASN A 55 -10.10 -6.47 -18.86
N GLY A 56 -9.04 -6.52 -18.06
CA GLY A 56 -7.70 -6.92 -18.49
C GLY A 56 -7.04 -5.90 -19.43
N PHE A 57 -6.28 -6.41 -20.39
CA PHE A 57 -5.49 -5.63 -21.33
C PHE A 57 -5.66 -6.17 -22.75
N HIS A 58 -5.20 -5.42 -23.75
CA HIS A 58 -5.23 -5.89 -25.13
C HIS A 58 -4.41 -7.20 -25.28
N SER A 59 -5.09 -8.31 -25.54
CA SER A 59 -4.53 -9.66 -25.43
C SER A 59 -3.35 -9.94 -26.34
N LYS A 60 -3.30 -9.31 -27.53
CA LYS A 60 -2.18 -9.47 -28.47
C LYS A 60 -0.89 -8.75 -28.04
N GLU A 61 -1.01 -7.81 -27.10
CA GLU A 61 0.09 -6.95 -26.65
C GLU A 61 0.39 -7.11 -25.14
N TRP A 62 -0.30 -8.03 -24.45
CA TRP A 62 -0.04 -8.44 -23.07
C TRP A 62 0.74 -9.75 -23.02
N TRP A 63 2.07 -9.66 -23.16
CA TRP A 63 2.96 -10.80 -23.10
C TRP A 63 4.38 -10.37 -22.73
N ALA A 64 5.15 -11.30 -22.17
CA ALA A 64 6.60 -11.19 -22.05
C ALA A 64 7.26 -12.52 -22.44
N LYS A 65 8.50 -12.47 -22.94
CA LYS A 65 9.31 -13.63 -23.34
C LYS A 65 10.75 -13.45 -22.87
N GLY A 66 11.41 -14.54 -22.46
CA GLY A 66 12.75 -14.48 -21.89
C GLY A 66 12.76 -13.89 -20.48
N GLU A 67 13.94 -13.46 -20.03
CA GLU A 67 14.18 -13.00 -18.66
C GLU A 67 15.29 -11.95 -18.58
N GLY A 68 15.37 -11.26 -17.44
CA GLY A 68 16.40 -10.25 -17.17
C GLY A 68 16.43 -9.13 -18.21
N LYS A 69 17.61 -8.60 -18.53
CA LYS A 69 17.78 -7.52 -19.53
C LYS A 69 17.32 -7.92 -20.94
N ALA A 70 17.38 -9.21 -21.27
CA ALA A 70 17.00 -9.74 -22.58
C ALA A 70 15.49 -9.98 -22.71
N MET A 71 14.70 -9.79 -21.64
CA MET A 71 13.25 -9.97 -21.68
C MET A 71 12.62 -9.05 -22.73
N GLU A 72 11.83 -9.65 -23.62
CA GLU A 72 10.97 -8.93 -24.56
C GLU A 72 9.58 -8.76 -23.96
N VAL A 73 8.95 -7.62 -24.21
CA VAL A 73 7.62 -7.29 -23.70
C VAL A 73 6.73 -6.73 -24.81
N GLY A 74 5.44 -7.07 -24.78
CA GLY A 74 4.44 -6.50 -25.68
C GLY A 74 4.13 -5.03 -25.37
N LYS A 75 3.43 -4.33 -26.28
CA LYS A 75 3.24 -2.86 -26.17
C LYS A 75 2.56 -2.41 -24.88
N VAL A 76 1.67 -3.22 -24.30
CA VAL A 76 1.00 -2.86 -23.03
C VAL A 76 2.01 -2.73 -21.89
N LEU A 77 3.06 -3.54 -21.91
CA LEU A 77 4.11 -3.58 -20.88
C LEU A 77 5.31 -2.69 -21.22
N GLN A 78 5.29 -1.99 -22.36
CA GLN A 78 6.39 -1.12 -22.80
C GLN A 78 6.85 -0.11 -21.73
N PRO A 79 5.95 0.53 -20.95
CA PRO A 79 6.35 1.44 -19.86
C PRO A 79 7.19 0.79 -18.76
N LEU A 80 7.20 -0.54 -18.66
CA LEU A 80 7.99 -1.30 -17.69
C LEU A 80 9.35 -1.76 -18.24
N SER A 81 9.72 -1.35 -19.46
CA SER A 81 10.93 -1.83 -20.14
C SER A 81 12.22 -1.59 -19.34
N ASP A 82 12.33 -0.45 -18.66
CA ASP A 82 13.52 -0.11 -17.87
C ASP A 82 13.64 -0.95 -16.58
N PHE A 83 12.59 -1.71 -16.25
CA PHE A 83 12.49 -2.51 -15.04
C PHE A 83 12.50 -4.02 -15.32
N ARG A 84 12.88 -4.47 -16.53
CA ARG A 84 12.85 -5.90 -16.93
C ARG A 84 13.60 -6.83 -15.97
N GLU A 85 14.74 -6.39 -15.43
CA GLU A 85 15.51 -7.17 -14.45
C GLU A 85 14.79 -7.36 -13.10
N LYS A 86 13.77 -6.54 -12.84
CA LYS A 86 12.92 -6.57 -11.64
C LYS A 86 11.51 -7.06 -11.96
N LEU A 87 11.27 -7.55 -13.18
CA LEU A 87 9.96 -7.96 -13.65
C LEU A 87 9.86 -9.48 -13.69
N VAL A 88 8.81 -10.02 -13.09
CA VAL A 88 8.42 -11.42 -13.22
C VAL A 88 7.06 -11.45 -13.92
N PHE A 89 7.00 -12.10 -15.08
CA PHE A 89 5.76 -12.25 -15.84
C PHE A 89 5.25 -13.68 -15.73
N ILE A 90 4.10 -13.85 -15.09
CA ILE A 90 3.49 -15.17 -14.87
C ILE A 90 2.30 -15.32 -15.81
N ARG A 91 2.24 -16.44 -16.53
CA ARG A 91 1.12 -16.80 -17.41
C ARG A 91 0.39 -18.01 -16.85
N GLY A 92 -0.93 -18.02 -17.01
CA GLY A 92 -1.77 -19.15 -16.58
C GLY A 92 -2.01 -19.23 -15.07
N LEU A 93 -1.61 -18.21 -14.30
CA LEU A 93 -1.97 -18.11 -12.89
C LEU A 93 -3.45 -17.70 -12.79
N TYR A 94 -4.24 -18.51 -12.10
CA TYR A 94 -5.64 -18.22 -11.80
C TYR A 94 -6.01 -18.86 -10.47
N HIS A 95 -7.13 -18.41 -9.90
CA HIS A 95 -7.68 -18.92 -8.65
C HIS A 95 -8.99 -19.67 -8.91
N GLU A 96 -9.12 -20.92 -8.45
CA GLU A 96 -10.30 -21.73 -8.71
C GLU A 96 -11.56 -21.16 -8.03
N GLU A 97 -11.46 -20.60 -6.82
CA GLU A 97 -12.63 -20.00 -6.15
C GLU A 97 -13.14 -18.75 -6.89
N ALA A 98 -12.30 -18.06 -7.66
CA ALA A 98 -12.72 -16.92 -8.48
C ALA A 98 -13.62 -17.34 -9.66
N ARG A 99 -13.67 -18.64 -9.99
CA ARG A 99 -14.55 -19.22 -11.01
C ARG A 99 -15.93 -19.57 -10.46
N LYS A 100 -16.11 -19.52 -9.14
CA LYS A 100 -17.37 -19.84 -8.46
C LYS A 100 -18.12 -18.53 -8.17
N GLY A 101 -19.39 -18.45 -8.56
CA GLY A 101 -20.23 -17.27 -8.28
C GLY A 101 -20.35 -16.28 -9.45
N ASN A 102 -20.63 -15.01 -9.14
CA ASN A 102 -20.77 -13.95 -10.14
C ASN A 102 -19.40 -13.52 -10.67
N ILE A 103 -19.23 -13.35 -11.99
CA ILE A 103 -17.95 -12.98 -12.62
C ILE A 103 -17.35 -11.70 -12.04
N HIS A 104 -18.13 -10.65 -11.78
CA HIS A 104 -17.61 -9.37 -11.29
C HIS A 104 -17.23 -9.47 -9.81
N SER A 105 -18.16 -9.93 -8.98
CA SER A 105 -17.96 -10.04 -7.53
C SER A 105 -16.87 -11.05 -7.19
N SER A 106 -16.89 -12.22 -7.84
CA SER A 106 -16.00 -13.34 -7.49
C SER A 106 -14.59 -13.13 -8.02
N GLN A 107 -14.41 -12.59 -9.23
CA GLN A 107 -13.06 -12.32 -9.73
C GLN A 107 -12.39 -11.19 -8.96
N THR A 108 -13.10 -10.09 -8.73
CA THR A 108 -12.56 -8.92 -8.02
C THR A 108 -12.39 -9.21 -6.53
N GLY A 109 -13.40 -9.77 -5.86
CA GLY A 109 -13.36 -9.97 -4.41
C GLY A 109 -12.42 -11.10 -3.95
N ASN A 110 -12.05 -12.04 -4.85
CA ASN A 110 -11.06 -13.08 -4.53
C ASN A 110 -9.61 -12.65 -4.80
N ILE A 111 -9.35 -11.54 -5.50
CA ILE A 111 -8.03 -11.28 -6.09
C ILE A 111 -6.88 -11.27 -5.06
N LEU A 112 -7.13 -10.74 -3.86
CA LEU A 112 -6.13 -10.67 -2.79
C LEU A 112 -6.36 -11.69 -1.67
N SER A 113 -7.55 -12.28 -1.57
CA SER A 113 -7.91 -13.23 -0.50
C SER A 113 -7.72 -14.69 -0.90
N GLY A 114 -7.89 -15.03 -2.18
CA GLY A 114 -7.97 -16.43 -2.62
C GLY A 114 -9.03 -17.21 -1.85
N ALA A 115 -10.11 -16.56 -1.38
CA ALA A 115 -11.09 -17.17 -0.51
C ALA A 115 -12.51 -16.89 -1.02
N PRO A 116 -13.42 -17.88 -0.94
CA PRO A 116 -14.78 -17.73 -1.42
C PRO A 116 -15.48 -16.54 -0.77
N ILE A 117 -16.40 -15.94 -1.53
CA ILE A 117 -17.22 -14.81 -1.06
C ILE A 117 -18.57 -15.36 -0.64
N SER A 118 -19.09 -14.88 0.48
CA SER A 118 -20.41 -15.29 0.97
C SER A 118 -21.51 -14.80 0.04
N SER A 119 -22.52 -15.65 -0.17
CA SER A 119 -23.72 -15.32 -0.93
C SER A 119 -24.77 -14.61 -0.07
N GLY A 120 -25.91 -14.21 -0.65
CA GLY A 120 -27.00 -13.58 0.09
C GLY A 120 -26.78 -12.11 0.39
N GLY A 121 -25.77 -11.48 -0.22
CA GLY A 121 -25.37 -10.11 0.10
C GLY A 121 -24.54 -9.97 1.37
N GLU A 122 -24.22 -11.07 2.06
CA GLU A 122 -23.32 -11.06 3.22
C GLU A 122 -21.91 -10.61 2.79
N ILE A 123 -21.36 -9.63 3.52
CA ILE A 123 -20.02 -9.10 3.27
C ILE A 123 -19.02 -9.92 4.09
N ARG A 124 -18.66 -11.09 3.56
CA ARG A 124 -17.72 -11.99 4.23
C ARG A 124 -16.91 -12.80 3.22
N SER A 125 -15.59 -12.72 3.36
CA SER A 125 -14.57 -13.49 2.64
C SER A 125 -13.37 -13.74 3.57
N GLY A 126 -12.32 -14.40 3.08
CA GLY A 126 -11.09 -14.62 3.83
C GLY A 126 -10.23 -13.36 3.96
N THR A 127 -9.30 -13.37 4.92
CA THR A 127 -8.31 -12.29 5.09
C THR A 127 -7.37 -12.26 3.89
N SER A 128 -7.25 -11.11 3.23
CA SER A 128 -6.37 -10.94 2.09
C SER A 128 -4.91 -10.74 2.47
N PHE A 129 -4.00 -11.09 1.56
CA PHE A 129 -2.56 -11.05 1.85
C PHE A 129 -2.05 -9.63 2.14
N ASP A 130 -2.66 -8.60 1.52
CA ASP A 130 -2.35 -7.20 1.81
C ASP A 130 -2.73 -6.82 3.25
N GLN A 131 -3.81 -7.40 3.79
CA GLN A 131 -4.23 -7.18 5.18
C GLN A 131 -3.33 -7.94 6.16
N VAL A 132 -2.87 -9.14 5.81
CA VAL A 132 -1.83 -9.86 6.58
C VAL A 132 -0.55 -9.01 6.67
N LEU A 133 -0.12 -8.41 5.56
CA LEU A 133 1.03 -7.50 5.53
C LEU A 133 0.79 -6.24 6.35
N ALA A 134 -0.39 -5.63 6.27
CA ALA A 134 -0.75 -4.46 7.06
C ALA A 134 -0.75 -4.74 8.56
N GLN A 135 -1.16 -5.94 8.99
CA GLN A 135 -1.10 -6.35 10.40
C GLN A 135 0.34 -6.49 10.91
N GLY A 136 1.25 -7.00 10.06
CA GLY A 136 2.66 -7.18 10.42
C GLY A 136 3.50 -5.89 10.36
N TYR A 137 3.30 -5.08 9.32
CA TYR A 137 4.17 -3.94 8.99
C TYR A 137 3.48 -2.58 9.10
N GLY A 138 2.17 -2.53 9.36
CA GLY A 138 1.40 -1.30 9.34
C GLY A 138 1.76 -0.27 10.42
N ARG A 139 2.58 -0.66 11.41
CA ARG A 139 3.15 0.26 12.42
C ARG A 139 4.35 1.05 11.90
N SER A 140 4.91 0.68 10.75
CA SER A 140 6.06 1.35 10.13
C SER A 140 5.67 2.55 9.26
N THR A 141 4.37 2.76 9.02
CA THR A 141 3.82 3.87 8.23
C THR A 141 2.66 4.52 8.97
N LYS A 142 2.36 5.80 8.67
CA LYS A 142 1.20 6.50 9.27
C LYS A 142 -0.15 5.86 8.90
N VAL A 143 -0.23 5.31 7.69
CA VAL A 143 -1.40 4.61 7.18
C VAL A 143 -0.97 3.16 6.93
N PRO A 144 -1.57 2.17 7.62
CA PRO A 144 -1.16 0.77 7.53
C PRO A 144 -1.57 0.10 6.21
N SER A 145 -2.66 0.54 5.60
CA SER A 145 -3.15 0.11 4.29
C SER A 145 -4.00 1.22 3.66
N LEU A 146 -3.86 1.44 2.35
CA LEU A 146 -4.64 2.40 1.57
C LEU A 146 -5.29 1.66 0.41
N VAL A 147 -6.62 1.55 0.44
CA VAL A 147 -7.42 0.91 -0.61
C VAL A 147 -8.12 1.99 -1.42
N LEU A 148 -7.89 2.00 -2.74
CA LEU A 148 -8.47 2.96 -3.67
C LEU A 148 -9.24 2.20 -4.75
N GLY A 149 -10.39 2.75 -5.14
CA GLY A 149 -11.19 2.27 -6.27
C GLY A 149 -11.35 3.35 -7.33
N CYS A 150 -11.58 2.94 -8.57
CA CYS A 150 -11.91 3.85 -9.66
C CYS A 150 -13.38 4.28 -9.65
N GLU A 151 -14.22 3.57 -8.90
CA GLU A 151 -15.66 3.76 -8.83
C GLU A 151 -16.14 3.97 -7.39
N ARG A 152 -17.36 4.50 -7.25
CA ARG A 152 -18.00 4.64 -5.94
C ARG A 152 -18.52 3.28 -5.47
N SER A 153 -18.48 3.08 -4.16
CA SER A 153 -19.06 1.91 -3.51
C SER A 153 -20.57 1.78 -3.83
N ASN A 154 -20.99 0.59 -4.26
CA ASN A 154 -22.39 0.28 -4.56
C ASN A 154 -22.95 -0.72 -3.52
N PRO A 155 -23.78 -0.29 -2.55
CA PRO A 155 -24.35 -1.14 -1.51
C PRO A 155 -25.59 -1.91 -1.99
N SER A 156 -25.49 -2.60 -3.13
CA SER A 156 -26.57 -3.40 -3.73
C SER A 156 -26.21 -4.89 -3.76
N VAL A 157 -27.17 -5.74 -4.13
CA VAL A 157 -26.96 -7.18 -4.35
C VAL A 157 -27.27 -7.51 -5.81
N HIS A 158 -26.38 -8.24 -6.47
CA HIS A 158 -26.55 -8.69 -7.84
C HIS A 158 -26.17 -10.17 -7.98
N LYS A 159 -27.06 -10.96 -8.61
CA LYS A 159 -26.93 -12.43 -8.70
C LYS A 159 -26.55 -13.09 -7.37
N ASN A 160 -27.20 -12.66 -6.29
CA ASN A 160 -26.99 -13.16 -4.93
C ASN A 160 -25.63 -12.82 -4.27
N TYR A 161 -24.85 -11.90 -4.84
CA TYR A 161 -23.59 -11.41 -4.26
C TYR A 161 -23.64 -9.90 -4.01
N SER A 162 -22.92 -9.44 -2.99
CA SER A 162 -22.76 -8.01 -2.72
C SER A 162 -22.03 -7.31 -3.87
N MET A 163 -22.55 -6.18 -4.31
CA MET A 163 -21.95 -5.30 -5.30
C MET A 163 -20.75 -4.51 -4.74
N LEU A 164 -20.49 -4.59 -3.43
CA LEU A 164 -19.25 -4.05 -2.85
C LEU A 164 -18.00 -4.77 -3.36
N TYR A 165 -18.14 -6.02 -3.78
CA TYR A 165 -17.07 -6.77 -4.43
C TYR A 165 -17.06 -6.60 -5.94
N SER A 166 -18.01 -5.85 -6.50
CA SER A 166 -18.11 -5.65 -7.94
C SER A 166 -17.37 -4.38 -8.33
N SER A 167 -16.53 -4.49 -9.34
CA SER A 167 -16.00 -3.39 -10.14
C SER A 167 -16.47 -3.53 -11.57
#